data_AF-A0A1R1YI33-F1
#
_entry.id   AF-A0A1R1YI33-F1
#
_cell.length_a   1.000
_cell.length_b   1.000
_cell.length_c   1.000
_cell.angle_alpha   90.00
_cell.angle_beta   90.00
_cell.angle_gamma   90.00
#
_symmetry.space_group_name_H-M   'P 1'
#
loop_
_entity.id
_entity.type
_entity.pdbx_description
1 polymer ?
#
loop_
_entity_poly.entity_id
_entity_poly.type
_entity_poly.pdbx_seq_one_letter_code
_entity_poly.pdbx_strand_id
1 'polypeptide(L)'
;MTDNTLNVPTEALQNAEMTFATVSKLSIKNQTRKAALAEVNSKLTESEKEKVDLVFQCQQERIIYVEKMKDLAIKETEIYQLRYEKAINGPASNINSNGHGSIPKIPEFTGSTVGFNRWINWVSDLFSNYPQLTDFNRRMMIVDALKGEARSWYDAEPDENTTTWEYLKEALLRQFGGTNSITNALKTISAMKLTTRSDFNSFIVRIRPAIQIVAKNDNVLAIAMLRNQIDPEIKRFIPEIENELFAAFETRVKLQCFEIQPDESKKNLNNSDAMEIGVINAPIQKYGNAQYVPNNRFGNRNPMPHIPANTTMAKSIFDEYVKNCYYYGCGKRGHLRTMCTNNKQKFKNYRNFNAVENEDSKESNENDTGKDMA
;
A
#
# COMPACT_ATOMS: atom_id res chain seq x y z
N MET A 1 -60.37 85.03 -70.68
CA MET A 1 -58.97 84.88 -70.26
C MET A 1 -58.94 84.99 -68.76
N THR A 2 -58.90 83.85 -68.06
CA THR A 2 -58.46 83.77 -66.67
C THR A 2 -57.97 82.35 -66.48
N ASP A 3 -56.65 82.23 -66.37
CA ASP A 3 -55.95 81.01 -66.01
C ASP A 3 -56.52 80.44 -64.71
N ASN A 4 -57.08 79.23 -64.77
CA ASN A 4 -57.32 78.42 -63.58
C ASN A 4 -55.99 77.79 -63.19
N THR A 5 -55.16 78.58 -62.52
CA THR A 5 -53.94 78.11 -61.87
C THR A 5 -54.37 77.22 -60.70
N LEU A 6 -54.28 75.90 -60.91
CA LEU A 6 -54.52 74.89 -59.89
C LEU A 6 -53.54 75.12 -58.73
N ASN A 7 -54.03 75.78 -57.68
CA ASN A 7 -53.26 76.11 -56.49
C ASN A 7 -53.08 74.83 -55.66
N VAL A 8 -52.04 74.05 -55.97
CA VAL A 8 -51.64 72.91 -55.14
C VAL A 8 -51.19 73.48 -53.79
N PRO A 9 -51.81 73.09 -52.66
CA PRO A 9 -51.44 73.61 -51.36
C PRO A 9 -49.96 73.33 -51.09
N THR A 10 -49.20 74.37 -50.74
CA THR A 10 -47.75 74.31 -50.49
C THR A 10 -47.38 73.21 -49.49
N GLU A 11 -48.26 72.93 -48.51
CA GLU A 11 -48.10 71.84 -47.55
C GLU A 11 -48.12 70.44 -48.20
N ALA A 12 -48.93 70.23 -49.23
CA ALA A 12 -48.98 68.95 -49.94
C ALA A 12 -47.71 68.71 -50.76
N LEU A 13 -47.15 69.77 -51.35
CA LEU A 13 -45.87 69.71 -52.09
C LEU A 13 -44.71 69.43 -51.13
N GLN A 14 -44.66 70.11 -49.99
CA GLN A 14 -43.62 69.94 -48.98
C GLN A 14 -43.66 68.55 -48.32
N ASN A 15 -44.85 68.00 -48.08
CA ASN A 15 -45.02 66.63 -47.61
C ASN A 15 -44.61 65.58 -48.66
N ALA A 16 -44.90 65.83 -49.94
CA ALA A 16 -44.45 64.96 -51.03
C ALA A 16 -42.91 64.96 -51.18
N GLU A 17 -42.26 66.12 -51.00
CA GLU A 17 -40.80 66.23 -51.03
C GLU A 17 -40.14 65.52 -49.83
N MET A 18 -40.68 65.68 -48.61
CA MET A 18 -40.17 64.98 -47.42
C MET A 18 -40.32 63.46 -47.53
N THR A 19 -41.44 62.99 -48.08
CA THR A 19 -41.67 61.54 -48.30
C THR A 19 -40.74 61.00 -49.38
N PHE A 20 -40.55 61.71 -50.50
CA PHE A 20 -39.59 61.34 -51.54
C PHE A 20 -38.14 61.28 -51.03
N ALA A 21 -37.72 62.26 -50.21
CA ALA A 21 -36.41 62.27 -49.58
C ALA A 21 -36.23 61.07 -48.63
N THR A 22 -37.28 60.70 -47.89
CA THR A 22 -37.27 59.54 -46.98
C THR A 22 -37.17 58.22 -47.74
N VAL A 23 -37.97 58.05 -48.80
CA VAL A 23 -37.93 56.87 -49.67
C VAL A 23 -36.57 56.74 -50.35
N SER A 24 -35.99 57.84 -50.82
CA SER A 24 -34.65 57.85 -51.44
C SER A 24 -33.57 57.41 -50.44
N LYS A 25 -33.61 57.92 -49.20
CA LYS A 25 -32.70 57.49 -48.11
C LYS A 25 -32.85 56.00 -47.78
N LEU A 26 -34.09 55.50 -47.71
CA LEU A 26 -34.36 54.08 -47.47
C LEU A 26 -33.90 53.18 -48.62
N SER A 27 -34.02 53.64 -49.87
CA SER A 27 -33.53 52.93 -51.05
C SER A 27 -32.01 52.76 -51.01
N ILE A 28 -31.27 53.85 -50.73
CA ILE A 28 -29.81 53.82 -50.57
C ILE A 28 -29.42 52.88 -49.44
N LYS A 29 -30.07 52.99 -48.27
CA LYS A 29 -29.81 52.11 -47.12
C LYS A 29 -30.06 50.64 -47.44
N ASN A 30 -31.11 50.32 -48.20
CA ASN A 30 -31.39 48.97 -48.64
C ASN A 30 -30.34 48.46 -49.64
N GLN A 31 -29.84 49.31 -50.53
CA GLN A 31 -28.79 48.95 -51.48
C GLN A 31 -27.46 48.70 -50.77
N THR A 32 -27.09 49.53 -49.80
CA THR A 32 -25.91 49.31 -48.95
C THR A 32 -26.04 48.02 -48.14
N ARG A 33 -27.21 47.74 -47.57
CA ARG A 33 -27.45 46.49 -46.83
C ARG A 33 -27.35 45.26 -47.73
N LYS A 34 -27.85 45.34 -48.97
CA LYS A 34 -27.71 44.25 -49.96
C LYS A 34 -26.24 44.01 -50.32
N ALA A 35 -25.46 45.07 -50.52
CA ALA A 35 -24.02 44.95 -50.79
C ALA A 35 -23.26 44.30 -49.61
N ALA A 36 -23.52 44.76 -48.38
CA ALA A 36 -22.91 44.17 -47.18
C ALA A 36 -23.30 42.69 -46.98
N LEU A 37 -24.55 42.32 -47.27
CA LEU A 37 -25.01 40.94 -47.19
C LEU A 37 -24.33 40.05 -48.23
N ALA A 38 -24.14 40.55 -49.46
CA ALA A 38 -23.39 39.83 -50.50
C ALA A 38 -21.92 39.60 -50.10
N GLU A 39 -21.28 40.60 -49.48
CA GLU A 39 -19.90 40.47 -48.99
C GLU A 39 -19.78 39.43 -47.87
N VAL A 40 -20.71 39.46 -46.89
CA VAL A 40 -20.75 38.48 -45.80
C VAL A 40 -20.97 37.07 -46.34
N ASN A 41 -21.88 36.88 -47.30
CA ASN A 41 -22.10 35.59 -47.92
C ASN A 41 -20.86 35.09 -48.67
N SER A 42 -20.15 35.97 -49.39
CA SER A 42 -18.90 35.62 -50.06
C SER A 42 -17.86 35.11 -49.05
N LYS A 43 -17.66 35.84 -47.96
CA LYS A 43 -16.73 35.45 -46.88
C LYS A 43 -17.13 34.15 -46.20
N LEU A 44 -18.45 33.92 -46.04
CA LEU A 44 -18.96 32.67 -45.47
C LEU A 44 -18.64 31.49 -46.39
N THR A 45 -18.87 31.61 -47.70
CA THR A 45 -18.58 30.55 -48.66
C THR A 45 -17.08 30.23 -48.77
N GLU A 46 -16.23 31.25 -48.66
CA GLU A 46 -14.77 31.07 -48.63
C GLU A 46 -14.34 30.35 -47.36
N SER A 47 -14.84 30.77 -46.19
CA SER A 47 -14.57 30.09 -44.92
C SER A 47 -15.08 28.65 -44.88
N GLU A 48 -16.22 28.36 -45.50
CA GLU A 48 -16.73 26.98 -45.63
C GLU A 48 -15.81 26.12 -46.50
N LYS A 49 -15.30 26.67 -47.60
CA LYS A 49 -14.34 25.98 -48.46
C LYS A 49 -13.03 25.67 -47.73
N GLU A 50 -12.48 26.66 -47.02
CA GLU A 50 -11.27 26.48 -46.20
C GLU A 50 -11.46 25.39 -45.13
N LYS A 51 -12.63 25.34 -44.47
CA LYS A 51 -12.95 24.29 -43.50
C LYS A 51 -12.99 22.91 -44.13
N VAL A 52 -13.57 22.78 -45.32
CA VAL A 52 -13.61 21.50 -46.05
C VAL A 52 -12.21 21.04 -46.42
N ASP A 53 -11.36 21.95 -46.91
CA ASP A 53 -9.97 21.65 -47.27
C ASP A 53 -9.15 21.20 -46.04
N LEU A 54 -9.34 21.87 -44.90
CA LEU A 54 -8.68 21.51 -43.64
C LEU A 54 -9.13 20.12 -43.13
N VAL A 55 -10.43 19.82 -43.20
CA VAL A 55 -10.96 18.51 -42.83
C VAL A 55 -10.39 17.42 -43.73
N PHE A 56 -10.30 17.69 -45.03
CA PHE A 56 -9.72 16.75 -45.99
C PHE A 56 -8.24 16.48 -45.72
N GLN A 57 -7.45 17.52 -45.44
CA GLN A 57 -6.04 17.38 -45.07
C GLN A 57 -5.87 16.58 -43.77
N CYS A 58 -6.66 16.88 -42.74
CA CYS A 58 -6.66 16.15 -41.47
C CYS A 58 -6.99 14.66 -41.67
N GLN A 59 -7.93 14.34 -42.58
CA GLN A 59 -8.24 12.96 -42.92
C GLN A 59 -7.11 12.25 -43.66
N GLN A 60 -6.42 12.93 -44.59
CA GLN A 60 -5.26 12.36 -45.27
C GLN A 60 -4.11 12.08 -44.30
N GLU A 61 -3.78 13.04 -43.43
CA GLU A 61 -2.74 12.85 -42.41
C GLU A 61 -3.07 11.69 -41.47
N ARG A 62 -4.35 11.52 -41.12
CA ARG A 62 -4.80 10.37 -40.33
C ARG A 62 -4.60 9.04 -41.06
N ILE A 63 -4.85 8.98 -42.37
CA ILE A 63 -4.63 7.76 -43.17
C ILE A 63 -3.13 7.41 -43.19
N ILE A 64 -2.28 8.39 -43.49
CA ILE A 64 -0.81 8.24 -43.51
C ILE A 64 -0.31 7.76 -42.15
N TYR A 65 -0.83 8.34 -41.06
CA TYR A 65 -0.46 7.93 -39.71
C TYR A 65 -0.85 6.46 -39.42
N VAL A 66 -2.07 6.05 -39.80
CA VAL A 66 -2.52 4.66 -39.61
C VAL A 66 -1.69 3.69 -40.43
N GLU A 67 -1.31 4.03 -41.66
CA GLU A 67 -0.42 3.21 -42.49
C GLU A 67 0.96 3.04 -41.84
N LYS A 68 1.55 4.14 -41.37
CA LYS A 68 2.83 4.07 -40.63
C LYS A 68 2.73 3.20 -39.38
N MET A 69 1.62 3.26 -38.65
CA MET A 69 1.39 2.41 -37.48
C MET A 69 1.27 0.93 -37.86
N LYS A 70 0.63 0.61 -38.98
CA LYS A 70 0.59 -0.77 -39.51
C LYS A 70 1.99 -1.29 -39.86
N ASP A 71 2.81 -0.47 -40.53
CA ASP A 71 4.18 -0.85 -40.88
C ASP A 71 5.05 -1.08 -39.63
N LEU A 72 4.87 -0.26 -38.59
CA LEU A 72 5.55 -0.45 -37.32
C LEU A 72 5.11 -1.74 -36.62
N ALA A 73 3.82 -2.04 -36.62
CA ALA A 73 3.29 -3.28 -36.06
C ALA A 73 3.86 -4.51 -36.80
N ILE A 74 3.94 -4.47 -38.14
CA ILE A 74 4.55 -5.55 -38.94
C ILE A 74 6.02 -5.75 -38.53
N LYS A 75 6.82 -4.67 -38.48
CA LYS A 75 8.23 -4.76 -38.05
C LYS A 75 8.37 -5.28 -36.62
N GLU A 76 7.46 -4.92 -35.73
CA GLU A 76 7.46 -5.45 -34.36
C GLU A 76 7.19 -6.96 -34.36
N THR A 77 6.22 -7.43 -35.13
CA THR A 77 5.95 -8.87 -35.27
C THR A 77 7.12 -9.64 -35.88
N GLU A 78 7.83 -9.08 -36.87
CA GLU A 78 9.05 -9.67 -37.43
C GLU A 78 10.16 -9.81 -36.38
N ILE A 79 10.33 -8.80 -35.52
CA ILE A 79 11.30 -8.86 -34.42
C ILE A 79 10.93 -9.97 -33.43
N TYR A 80 9.64 -10.12 -33.09
CA TYR A 80 9.18 -11.21 -32.22
C TYR A 80 9.44 -12.58 -32.86
N GLN A 81 9.15 -12.74 -34.15
CA GLN A 81 9.42 -13.98 -34.89
C GLN A 81 10.91 -14.33 -34.94
N LEU A 82 11.78 -13.37 -35.29
CA LEU A 82 13.23 -13.58 -35.32
C LEU A 82 13.80 -13.95 -33.94
N ARG A 83 13.27 -13.36 -32.86
CA ARG A 83 13.67 -13.70 -31.49
C ARG A 83 13.20 -15.09 -31.08
N TYR A 84 11.98 -15.46 -31.46
CA TYR A 84 11.43 -16.79 -31.22
C TYR A 84 12.21 -17.88 -31.97
N GLU A 85 12.48 -17.68 -33.26
CA GLU A 85 13.30 -18.59 -34.06
C GLU A 85 14.72 -18.73 -33.51
N LYS A 86 15.34 -17.63 -33.06
CA LYS A 86 16.67 -17.66 -32.44
C LYS A 86 16.68 -18.37 -31.08
N ALA A 87 15.59 -18.30 -30.32
CA ALA A 87 15.45 -19.03 -29.06
C ALA A 87 15.27 -20.55 -29.26
N ILE A 88 14.71 -20.98 -30.40
CA ILE A 88 14.47 -22.39 -30.72
C ILE A 88 15.64 -23.02 -31.50
N ASN A 89 16.25 -22.28 -32.43
CA ASN A 89 17.29 -22.79 -33.34
C ASN A 89 18.72 -22.35 -32.98
N GLY A 90 18.89 -21.51 -31.95
CA GLY A 90 20.21 -21.10 -31.51
C GLY A 90 20.94 -22.24 -30.78
N PRO A 91 22.25 -22.45 -30.99
CA PRO A 91 23.02 -23.26 -30.05
C PRO A 91 22.88 -22.59 -28.68
N ALA A 92 22.75 -23.39 -27.62
CA ALA A 92 22.75 -22.89 -26.24
C ALA A 92 24.04 -22.08 -26.00
N SER A 93 23.98 -20.78 -26.27
CA SER A 93 25.12 -19.89 -26.11
C SER A 93 25.37 -19.76 -24.63
N ASN A 94 26.43 -20.43 -24.18
CA ASN A 94 27.15 -20.15 -22.96
C ASN A 94 27.43 -18.64 -22.89
N ILE A 95 26.60 -17.92 -22.12
CA ILE A 95 26.89 -16.56 -21.68
C ILE A 95 27.91 -16.71 -20.56
N ASN A 96 29.19 -16.69 -20.91
CA ASN A 96 30.28 -16.49 -19.96
C ASN A 96 31.03 -15.22 -20.35
N SER A 97 30.78 -14.13 -19.60
CA SER A 97 31.83 -13.27 -19.03
C SER A 97 31.24 -12.03 -18.35
N ASN A 98 30.87 -12.18 -17.07
CA ASN A 98 31.27 -11.30 -15.97
C ASN A 98 30.46 -11.67 -14.71
N GLY A 99 30.98 -12.58 -13.89
CA GLY A 99 30.78 -12.70 -12.43
C GLY A 99 29.37 -12.79 -11.83
N HIS A 100 28.29 -12.58 -12.58
CA HIS A 100 26.92 -12.70 -12.11
C HIS A 100 26.40 -14.06 -12.55
N GLY A 101 26.08 -14.91 -11.57
CA GLY A 101 25.41 -16.18 -11.82
C GLY A 101 24.16 -16.00 -12.68
N SER A 102 23.71 -17.08 -13.32
CA SER A 102 22.47 -17.10 -14.10
C SER A 102 21.34 -16.37 -13.38
N ILE A 103 20.71 -15.41 -14.06
CA ILE A 103 19.62 -14.61 -13.47
C ILE A 103 18.53 -15.57 -12.95
N PRO A 104 18.18 -15.52 -11.65
CA PRO A 104 17.14 -16.36 -11.10
C PRO A 104 15.80 -16.21 -11.82
N LYS A 105 15.11 -17.32 -12.09
CA LYS A 105 13.76 -17.31 -12.67
C LYS A 105 12.77 -16.70 -11.67
N ILE A 106 11.88 -15.84 -12.15
CA ILE A 106 10.83 -15.25 -11.32
C ILE A 106 9.78 -16.33 -10.97
N PRO A 107 9.41 -16.50 -9.68
CA PRO A 107 8.33 -17.40 -9.28
C PRO A 107 7.02 -17.04 -9.98
N GLU A 108 6.18 -18.01 -10.29
CA GLU A 108 4.91 -17.75 -10.95
C GLU A 108 3.93 -16.99 -10.05
N PHE A 109 3.14 -16.11 -10.65
CA PHE A 109 2.11 -15.34 -9.97
C PHE A 109 0.77 -15.46 -10.69
N THR A 110 -0.22 -16.01 -10.00
CA THR A 110 -1.54 -16.33 -10.56
C THR A 110 -2.60 -15.25 -10.36
N GLY A 111 -2.31 -14.20 -9.57
CA GLY A 111 -3.26 -13.16 -9.18
C GLY A 111 -3.68 -13.19 -7.71
N SER A 112 -3.19 -14.14 -6.92
CA SER A 112 -3.51 -14.22 -5.49
C SER A 112 -2.96 -13.02 -4.70
N THR A 113 -3.83 -12.31 -3.97
CA THR A 113 -3.38 -11.26 -3.03
C THR A 113 -2.57 -11.83 -1.86
N VAL A 114 -2.78 -13.12 -1.53
CA VAL A 114 -2.02 -13.83 -0.50
C VAL A 114 -0.63 -14.15 -1.03
N GLY A 115 0.38 -13.44 -0.54
CA GLY A 115 1.77 -13.60 -0.94
C GLY A 115 2.25 -12.62 -2.01
N PHE A 116 1.36 -11.77 -2.57
CA PHE A 116 1.74 -10.76 -3.54
C PHE A 116 2.84 -9.81 -3.02
N ASN A 117 2.73 -9.33 -1.78
CA ASN A 117 3.77 -8.47 -1.18
C ASN A 117 5.15 -9.15 -1.11
N ARG A 118 5.19 -10.47 -0.85
CA ARG A 118 6.45 -11.21 -0.86
C ARG A 118 6.99 -11.35 -2.27
N TRP A 119 6.11 -11.64 -3.23
CA TRP A 119 6.46 -11.79 -4.62
C TRP A 119 6.99 -10.48 -5.23
N ILE A 120 6.29 -9.36 -5.06
CA ILE A 120 6.68 -8.07 -5.64
C ILE A 120 7.98 -7.52 -5.04
N ASN A 121 8.22 -7.75 -3.75
CA ASN A 121 9.48 -7.38 -3.10
C ASN A 121 10.63 -8.23 -3.63
N TRP A 122 10.43 -9.55 -3.76
CA TRP A 122 11.44 -10.43 -4.33
C TRP A 122 11.80 -10.05 -5.78
N VAL A 123 10.82 -9.68 -6.62
CA VAL A 123 11.06 -9.19 -7.98
C VAL A 123 11.80 -7.84 -7.98
N SER A 124 11.44 -6.93 -7.06
CA SER A 124 12.12 -5.65 -6.90
C SER A 124 13.60 -5.85 -6.50
N ASP A 125 13.86 -6.77 -5.57
CA ASP A 125 15.20 -7.11 -5.13
C ASP A 125 16.00 -7.75 -6.27
N LEU A 126 15.37 -8.62 -7.07
CA LEU A 126 15.99 -9.19 -8.27
C LEU A 126 16.45 -8.07 -9.19
N PHE A 127 15.60 -7.16 -9.62
CA PHE A 127 16.02 -6.12 -10.58
C PHE A 127 17.00 -5.11 -10.00
N SER A 128 16.97 -4.87 -8.68
CA SER A 128 17.97 -4.05 -8.00
C SER A 128 19.36 -4.69 -8.04
N ASN A 129 19.43 -6.03 -7.98
CA ASN A 129 20.68 -6.79 -8.07
C ASN A 129 21.18 -6.99 -9.51
N TYR A 130 20.33 -6.72 -10.51
CA TYR A 130 20.65 -6.85 -11.93
C TYR A 130 20.33 -5.55 -12.70
N PRO A 131 21.01 -4.42 -12.39
CA PRO A 131 20.73 -3.13 -12.98
C PRO A 131 20.95 -3.09 -14.50
N GLN A 132 21.78 -3.99 -15.03
CA GLN A 132 22.02 -4.16 -16.47
C GLN A 132 20.79 -4.62 -17.26
N LEU A 133 19.75 -5.11 -16.59
CA LEU A 133 18.51 -5.48 -17.25
C LEU A 133 17.77 -4.23 -17.71
N THR A 134 17.53 -4.15 -19.02
CA THR A 134 16.66 -3.14 -19.62
C THR A 134 15.22 -3.33 -19.13
N ASP A 135 14.41 -2.27 -19.16
CA ASP A 135 12.98 -2.36 -18.85
C ASP A 135 12.28 -3.40 -19.72
N PHE A 136 12.68 -3.54 -21.00
CA PHE A 136 12.17 -4.59 -21.87
C PHE A 136 12.42 -5.99 -21.29
N ASN A 137 13.65 -6.29 -20.87
CA ASN A 137 13.99 -7.60 -20.29
C ASN A 137 13.22 -7.85 -19.00
N ARG A 138 13.14 -6.84 -18.12
CA ARG A 138 12.40 -6.93 -16.84
C ARG A 138 10.92 -7.24 -17.09
N ARG A 139 10.29 -6.54 -18.03
CA ARG A 139 8.90 -6.76 -18.42
C ARG A 139 8.68 -8.16 -18.96
N MET A 140 9.53 -8.62 -19.87
CA MET A 140 9.38 -9.96 -20.45
C MET A 140 9.48 -11.06 -19.38
N MET A 141 10.40 -10.90 -18.42
CA MET A 141 10.53 -11.82 -17.28
C MET A 141 9.28 -11.84 -16.39
N ILE A 142 8.65 -10.68 -16.15
CA ILE A 142 7.41 -10.60 -15.38
C ILE A 142 6.27 -11.25 -16.14
N VAL A 143 6.10 -10.89 -17.41
CA VAL A 143 5.02 -11.40 -18.26
C VAL A 143 5.08 -12.92 -18.39
N ASP A 144 6.28 -13.52 -18.44
CA ASP A 144 6.45 -14.97 -18.39
C ASP A 144 6.00 -15.57 -17.04
N ALA A 145 6.26 -14.88 -15.93
CA ALA A 145 5.87 -15.30 -14.59
C ALA A 145 4.38 -15.08 -14.27
N LEU A 146 3.69 -14.16 -14.96
CA LEU A 146 2.26 -13.94 -14.79
C LEU A 146 1.46 -15.09 -15.41
N LYS A 147 0.58 -15.70 -14.61
CA LYS A 147 -0.33 -16.78 -15.01
C LYS A 147 -1.76 -16.46 -14.56
N GLY A 148 -2.74 -17.19 -15.09
CA GLY A 148 -4.14 -17.10 -14.64
C GLY A 148 -4.71 -15.66 -14.68
N GLU A 149 -5.37 -15.26 -13.59
CA GLU A 149 -6.02 -13.94 -13.46
C GLU A 149 -5.03 -12.78 -13.63
N ALA A 150 -3.80 -12.92 -13.13
CA ALA A 150 -2.79 -11.89 -13.29
C ALA A 150 -2.38 -11.69 -14.75
N ARG A 151 -2.35 -12.76 -15.54
CA ARG A 151 -2.08 -12.66 -16.98
C ARG A 151 -3.24 -12.00 -17.72
N SER A 152 -4.46 -12.44 -17.44
CA SER A 152 -5.67 -11.85 -18.03
C SER A 152 -5.81 -10.35 -17.71
N TRP A 153 -5.43 -9.94 -16.49
CA TRP A 153 -5.37 -8.53 -16.12
C TRP A 153 -4.31 -7.77 -16.91
N TYR A 154 -3.10 -8.31 -17.05
CA TYR A 154 -2.02 -7.67 -17.78
C TYR A 154 -2.40 -7.41 -19.24
N ASP A 155 -3.03 -8.39 -19.90
CA ASP A 155 -3.46 -8.27 -21.29
C ASP A 155 -4.61 -7.24 -21.48
N ALA A 156 -5.29 -6.84 -20.40
CA ALA A 156 -6.37 -5.84 -20.40
C ALA A 156 -5.92 -4.45 -19.93
N GLU A 157 -4.72 -4.32 -19.34
CA GLU A 157 -4.20 -3.07 -18.83
C GLU A 157 -3.61 -2.22 -19.99
N PRO A 158 -3.80 -0.89 -19.99
CA PRO A 158 -3.24 -0.02 -21.03
C PRO A 158 -1.71 -0.08 -21.10
N ASP A 159 -1.15 -0.05 -22.31
CA ASP A 159 0.31 -0.13 -22.56
C ASP A 159 1.11 0.95 -21.82
N GLU A 160 0.51 2.12 -21.59
CA GLU A 160 1.14 3.23 -20.84
C GLU A 160 1.61 2.81 -19.44
N ASN A 161 0.81 1.96 -18.77
CA ASN A 161 1.09 1.45 -17.42
C ASN A 161 2.05 0.25 -17.41
N THR A 162 2.43 -0.27 -18.58
CA THR A 162 3.27 -1.48 -18.71
C THR A 162 4.58 -1.19 -19.45
N THR A 163 4.96 0.08 -19.63
CA THR A 163 6.16 0.47 -20.40
C THR A 163 7.49 0.28 -19.65
N THR A 164 7.52 0.58 -18.35
CA THR A 164 8.71 0.43 -17.48
C THR A 164 8.39 -0.48 -16.30
N TRP A 165 9.42 -1.01 -15.65
CA TRP A 165 9.22 -1.80 -14.44
C TRP A 165 8.48 -1.00 -13.36
N GLU A 166 8.79 0.29 -13.19
CA GLU A 166 8.18 1.08 -12.11
C GLU A 166 6.68 1.31 -12.34
N TYR A 167 6.26 1.65 -13.57
CA TYR A 167 4.84 1.76 -13.89
C TYR A 167 4.11 0.43 -13.74
N LEU A 168 4.73 -0.67 -14.21
CA LEU A 168 4.15 -2.00 -14.10
C LEU A 168 4.03 -2.45 -12.63
N LYS A 169 5.03 -2.14 -11.81
CA LYS A 169 5.03 -2.41 -10.37
C LYS A 169 3.91 -1.63 -9.67
N GLU A 170 3.73 -0.36 -9.98
CA GLU A 170 2.64 0.45 -9.43
C GLU A 170 1.27 -0.08 -9.85
N ALA A 171 1.10 -0.48 -11.11
CA ALA A 171 -0.14 -1.07 -11.61
C ALA A 171 -0.44 -2.41 -10.91
N LEU A 172 0.57 -3.27 -10.74
CA LEU A 172 0.45 -4.53 -9.99
C LEU A 172 0.10 -4.29 -8.51
N LEU A 173 0.72 -3.29 -7.87
CA LEU A 173 0.40 -2.90 -6.49
C LEU A 173 -1.04 -2.38 -6.35
N ARG A 174 -1.52 -1.63 -7.34
CA ARG A 174 -2.90 -1.13 -7.37
C ARG A 174 -3.91 -2.27 -7.48
N GLN A 175 -3.62 -3.26 -8.32
CA GLN A 175 -4.52 -4.38 -8.59
C GLN A 175 -4.44 -5.50 -7.53
N PHE A 176 -3.24 -5.98 -7.24
CA PHE A 176 -2.99 -7.17 -6.42
C PHE A 176 -2.34 -6.87 -5.07
N GLY A 177 -1.94 -5.63 -4.82
CA GLY A 177 -1.38 -5.16 -3.53
C GLY A 177 -2.33 -5.26 -2.35
N GLY A 178 -3.57 -5.71 -2.57
CA GLY A 178 -4.55 -5.96 -1.53
C GLY A 178 -4.86 -4.66 -0.77
N THR A 179 -4.53 -4.65 0.53
CA THR A 179 -4.74 -3.50 1.41
C THR A 179 -3.99 -2.25 0.97
N ASN A 180 -2.95 -2.35 0.14
CA ASN A 180 -2.12 -1.24 -0.36
C ASN A 180 -2.82 -0.31 -1.36
N SER A 181 -4.00 -0.68 -1.86
CA SER A 181 -4.82 0.19 -2.69
C SER A 181 -5.71 1.09 -1.81
N ILE A 182 -5.67 2.40 -2.05
CA ILE A 182 -6.51 3.39 -1.34
C ILE A 182 -7.99 2.97 -1.36
N THR A 183 -8.49 2.44 -2.48
CA THR A 183 -9.88 1.99 -2.61
C THR A 183 -10.21 0.83 -1.68
N ASN A 184 -9.30 -0.15 -1.54
CA ASN A 184 -9.49 -1.28 -0.62
C ASN A 184 -9.31 -0.88 0.84
N ALA A 185 -8.39 0.05 1.11
CA ALA A 185 -8.22 0.65 2.42
C ALA A 185 -9.51 1.37 2.85
N LEU A 186 -10.11 2.19 1.98
CA LEU A 186 -11.38 2.86 2.26
C LEU A 186 -12.53 1.87 2.47
N LYS A 187 -12.64 0.82 1.64
CA LYS A 187 -13.63 -0.26 1.85
C LYS A 187 -13.46 -0.91 3.23
N THR A 188 -12.23 -1.26 3.60
CA THR A 188 -11.91 -1.87 4.90
C THR A 188 -12.29 -0.94 6.05
N ILE A 189 -11.94 0.35 5.95
CA ILE A 189 -12.29 1.37 6.95
C ILE A 189 -13.81 1.48 7.09
N SER A 190 -14.55 1.52 5.98
CA SER A 190 -16.03 1.63 6.03
C SER A 190 -16.74 0.39 6.57
N ALA A 191 -16.14 -0.80 6.43
CA ALA A 191 -16.75 -2.07 6.83
C ALA A 191 -16.49 -2.43 8.30
N MET A 192 -15.50 -1.80 8.94
CA MET A 192 -15.07 -2.12 10.30
C MET A 192 -15.54 -1.08 11.29
N LYS A 193 -16.15 -1.53 12.39
CA LYS A 193 -16.59 -0.67 13.48
C LYS A 193 -16.18 -1.26 14.83
N LEU A 194 -15.62 -0.42 15.69
CA LEU A 194 -15.28 -0.78 17.06
C LEU A 194 -16.54 -0.65 17.93
N THR A 195 -17.05 -1.78 18.36
CA THR A 195 -18.24 -1.92 19.22
C THR A 195 -17.84 -2.41 20.60
N THR A 196 -18.74 -2.29 21.59
CA THR A 196 -18.51 -2.76 22.97
C THR A 196 -18.26 -4.28 23.07
N ARG A 197 -18.67 -5.05 22.06
CA ARG A 197 -18.48 -6.50 21.97
C ARG A 197 -17.26 -6.92 21.14
N SER A 198 -16.66 -5.99 20.39
CA SER A 198 -15.54 -6.28 19.51
C SER A 198 -14.22 -6.36 20.27
N ASP A 199 -13.35 -7.29 19.88
CA ASP A 199 -11.98 -7.34 20.40
C ASP A 199 -11.15 -6.21 19.79
N PHE A 200 -10.67 -5.31 20.66
CA PHE A 200 -9.88 -4.14 20.26
C PHE A 200 -8.62 -4.54 19.49
N ASN A 201 -7.94 -5.62 19.89
CA ASN A 201 -6.69 -6.01 19.25
C ASN A 201 -6.93 -6.47 17.80
N SER A 202 -7.94 -7.29 17.58
CA SER A 202 -8.36 -7.75 16.24
C SER A 202 -8.81 -6.59 15.36
N PHE A 203 -9.53 -5.62 15.94
CA PHE A 203 -9.94 -4.40 15.23
C PHE A 203 -8.73 -3.57 14.79
N ILE A 204 -7.83 -3.23 15.72
CA ILE A 204 -6.66 -2.39 15.44
C ILE A 204 -5.72 -3.04 14.43
N VAL A 205 -5.47 -4.34 14.54
CA VAL A 205 -4.57 -5.07 13.61
C VAL A 205 -5.03 -4.93 12.16
N ARG A 206 -6.34 -4.85 11.91
CA ARG A 206 -6.89 -4.73 10.55
C ARG A 206 -7.07 -3.29 10.10
N ILE A 207 -7.54 -2.41 10.99
CA ILE A 207 -7.89 -1.05 10.58
C ILE A 207 -6.67 -0.11 10.51
N ARG A 208 -5.65 -0.35 11.34
CA ARG A 208 -4.44 0.49 11.38
C ARG A 208 -3.71 0.54 10.03
N PRO A 209 -3.41 -0.59 9.35
CA PRO A 209 -2.75 -0.55 8.05
C PRO A 209 -3.58 0.21 7.00
N ALA A 210 -4.91 0.04 7.01
CA ALA A 210 -5.79 0.73 6.07
C ALA A 210 -5.78 2.26 6.29
N ILE A 211 -5.84 2.72 7.54
CA ILE A 211 -5.77 4.15 7.86
C ILE A 211 -4.41 4.73 7.48
N GLN A 212 -3.31 4.01 7.75
CA GLN A 212 -1.96 4.45 7.39
C GLN A 212 -1.79 4.66 5.88
N ILE A 213 -2.49 3.88 5.05
CA ILE A 213 -2.42 4.01 3.60
C ILE A 213 -3.13 5.28 3.11
N VAL A 214 -4.25 5.64 3.74
CA VAL A 214 -5.02 6.84 3.38
C VAL A 214 -4.38 8.10 3.97
N ALA A 215 -4.04 8.07 5.25
CA ALA A 215 -3.53 9.23 5.98
C ALA A 215 -2.01 9.44 5.82
N LYS A 216 -1.26 8.43 5.36
CA LYS A 216 0.21 8.43 5.25
C LYS A 216 0.86 8.82 6.59
N ASN A 217 1.31 10.07 6.71
CA ASN A 217 1.99 10.61 7.90
C ASN A 217 1.15 11.64 8.66
N ASP A 218 -0.10 11.89 8.24
CA ASP A 218 -1.00 12.84 8.89
C ASP A 218 -1.70 12.20 10.10
N ASN A 219 -1.22 12.55 11.30
CA ASN A 219 -1.81 12.07 12.55
C ASN A 219 -3.23 12.58 12.77
N VAL A 220 -3.54 13.82 12.36
CA VAL A 220 -4.86 14.44 12.57
C VAL A 220 -5.90 13.70 11.75
N LEU A 221 -5.60 13.46 10.46
CA LEU A 221 -6.46 12.67 9.59
C LEU A 221 -6.59 11.22 10.08
N ALA A 222 -5.49 10.58 10.48
CA ALA A 222 -5.52 9.21 10.98
C ALA A 222 -6.42 9.06 12.22
N ILE A 223 -6.33 10.00 13.17
CA ILE A 223 -7.17 10.04 14.37
C ILE A 223 -8.63 10.26 13.98
N ALA A 224 -8.93 11.20 13.08
CA ALA A 224 -10.29 11.47 12.63
C ALA A 224 -10.92 10.23 11.98
N MET A 225 -10.18 9.53 11.12
CA MET A 225 -10.64 8.29 10.48
C MET A 225 -10.90 7.19 11.50
N LEU A 226 -9.99 6.95 12.45
CA LEU A 226 -10.19 5.94 13.50
C LEU A 226 -11.38 6.29 14.38
N ARG A 227 -11.49 7.54 14.82
CA ARG A 227 -12.58 8.06 15.67
C ARG A 227 -13.95 7.94 14.99
N ASN A 228 -14.01 7.98 13.66
CA ASN A 228 -15.24 7.76 12.92
C ASN A 228 -15.71 6.29 12.93
N GLN A 229 -14.78 5.35 13.11
CA GLN A 229 -15.08 3.92 13.18
C GLN A 229 -15.33 3.42 14.60
N ILE A 230 -15.39 4.31 15.59
CA ILE A 230 -15.71 3.98 16.98
C ILE A 230 -17.19 4.21 17.23
N ASP A 231 -17.87 3.23 17.84
CA ASP A 231 -19.27 3.38 18.21
C ASP A 231 -19.51 4.57 19.15
N PRO A 232 -20.64 5.30 19.00
CA PRO A 232 -20.97 6.44 19.86
C PRO A 232 -20.90 6.17 21.36
N GLU A 233 -21.26 4.94 21.79
CA GLU A 233 -21.24 4.51 23.18
C GLU A 233 -19.83 4.51 23.81
N ILE A 234 -18.81 4.21 23.00
CA ILE A 234 -17.40 4.26 23.41
C ILE A 234 -16.87 5.68 23.17
N LYS A 235 -17.22 6.29 22.03
CA LYS A 235 -16.75 7.60 21.59
C LYS A 235 -17.05 8.72 22.58
N ARG A 236 -18.18 8.67 23.29
CA ARG A 236 -18.55 9.66 24.33
C ARG A 236 -17.56 9.74 25.50
N PHE A 237 -16.77 8.69 25.73
CA PHE A 237 -15.76 8.65 26.79
C PHE A 237 -14.35 9.03 26.29
N ILE A 238 -14.20 9.32 25.00
CA ILE A 238 -12.90 9.64 24.40
C ILE A 238 -12.87 11.15 24.08
N PRO A 239 -12.23 11.99 24.93
CA PRO A 239 -12.12 13.41 24.66
C PRO A 239 -11.32 13.67 23.39
N GLU A 240 -11.57 14.81 22.77
CA GLU A 240 -10.82 15.30 21.61
C GLU A 240 -9.63 16.10 22.12
N ILE A 241 -8.42 15.71 21.67
CA ILE A 241 -7.16 16.35 22.07
C ILE A 241 -6.45 16.80 20.80
N GLU A 242 -6.12 18.08 20.73
CA GLU A 242 -5.37 18.65 19.61
C GLU A 242 -3.90 18.21 19.64
N ASN A 243 -3.28 18.08 18.46
CA ASN A 243 -1.87 17.72 18.29
C ASN A 243 -1.43 16.38 18.90
N GLU A 244 -2.37 15.46 19.07
CA GLU A 244 -2.06 14.12 19.55
C GLU A 244 -1.43 13.24 18.45
N LEU A 245 -0.45 12.42 18.84
CA LEU A 245 0.08 11.36 17.98
C LEU A 245 -0.90 10.19 17.89
N PHE A 246 -1.03 9.60 16.70
CA PHE A 246 -1.95 8.49 16.46
C PHE A 246 -1.77 7.33 17.47
N ALA A 247 -0.53 6.99 17.85
CA ALA A 247 -0.25 5.93 18.82
C ALA A 247 -0.74 6.26 20.25
N ALA A 248 -0.73 7.53 20.66
CA ALA A 248 -1.23 7.95 21.96
C ALA A 248 -2.76 7.85 21.99
N PHE A 249 -3.42 8.27 20.90
CA PHE A 249 -4.86 8.12 20.72
C PHE A 249 -5.28 6.65 20.81
N GLU A 250 -4.62 5.76 20.06
CA GLU A 250 -4.89 4.32 20.09
C GLU A 250 -4.78 3.72 21.50
N THR A 251 -3.75 4.11 22.25
CA THR A 251 -3.53 3.63 23.62
C THR A 251 -4.68 4.05 24.53
N ARG A 252 -5.19 5.26 24.37
CA ARG A 252 -6.34 5.73 25.14
C ARG A 252 -7.64 5.03 24.75
N VAL A 253 -7.89 4.80 23.45
CA VAL A 253 -9.04 4.01 23.00
C VAL A 253 -8.97 2.60 23.61
N LYS A 254 -7.78 1.99 23.64
CA LYS A 254 -7.57 0.67 24.25
C LYS A 254 -7.97 0.65 25.73
N LEU A 255 -7.47 1.60 26.51
CA LEU A 255 -7.79 1.72 27.95
C LEU A 255 -9.30 1.87 28.16
N GLN A 256 -9.94 2.72 27.36
CA GLN A 256 -11.37 2.96 27.48
C GLN A 256 -12.22 1.73 27.13
N CYS A 257 -11.80 0.94 26.14
CA CYS A 257 -12.48 -0.31 25.80
C CYS A 257 -12.41 -1.34 26.93
N PHE A 258 -11.29 -1.40 27.68
CA PHE A 258 -11.18 -2.29 28.84
C PHE A 258 -12.08 -1.87 30.00
N GLU A 259 -12.29 -0.57 30.20
CA GLU A 259 -13.17 -0.07 31.27
C GLU A 259 -14.66 -0.28 30.98
N ILE A 260 -15.06 -0.18 29.71
CA ILE A 260 -16.47 -0.29 29.29
C ILE A 260 -16.93 -1.74 29.13
N GLN A 261 -16.00 -2.68 28.88
CA GLN A 261 -16.37 -4.08 28.74
C GLN A 261 -17.00 -4.60 30.04
N PRO A 262 -18.24 -5.13 29.99
CA PRO A 262 -18.87 -5.70 31.16
C PRO A 262 -18.04 -6.91 31.59
N ASP A 263 -17.54 -6.83 32.82
CA ASP A 263 -16.85 -7.91 33.50
C ASP A 263 -17.82 -9.09 33.61
N GLU A 264 -17.79 -10.03 32.66
CA GLU A 264 -18.58 -11.27 32.69
C GLU A 264 -18.28 -12.08 33.98
N SER A 265 -17.18 -11.76 34.67
CA SER A 265 -16.81 -12.24 36.00
C SER A 265 -17.78 -11.83 37.13
N LYS A 266 -18.61 -10.79 36.94
CA LYS A 266 -19.49 -10.25 38.01
C LYS A 266 -20.93 -10.75 37.97
N LYS A 267 -21.30 -11.62 37.02
CA LYS A 267 -22.68 -12.15 36.92
C LYS A 267 -22.99 -13.34 37.84
N ASN A 268 -22.05 -13.82 38.66
CA ASN A 268 -22.27 -14.97 39.55
C ASN A 268 -22.38 -14.64 41.05
N LEU A 269 -22.51 -13.38 41.44
CA LEU A 269 -22.88 -13.02 42.81
C LEU A 269 -24.07 -12.07 42.78
N ASN A 270 -25.27 -12.61 42.57
CA ASN A 270 -26.52 -11.97 42.99
C ASN A 270 -27.61 -13.04 43.01
N ASN A 271 -27.59 -13.85 44.07
CA ASN A 271 -28.76 -14.53 44.60
C ASN A 271 -28.50 -14.83 46.07
N SER A 272 -28.61 -13.81 46.90
CA SER A 272 -29.16 -13.92 48.25
C SER A 272 -29.45 -12.53 48.78
N ASP A 273 -30.74 -12.27 49.05
CA ASP A 273 -31.21 -11.26 49.98
C ASP A 273 -30.36 -11.22 51.26
N ALA A 274 -29.97 -10.02 51.71
CA ALA A 274 -30.02 -9.59 53.11
C ALA A 274 -29.43 -8.17 53.27
N MET A 275 -30.30 -7.25 53.70
CA MET A 275 -30.07 -6.11 54.61
C MET A 275 -28.78 -5.27 54.44
N GLU A 276 -28.99 -4.00 54.06
CA GLU A 276 -28.58 -2.81 54.82
C GLU A 276 -27.16 -2.76 55.42
N ILE A 277 -26.35 -1.78 54.97
CA ILE A 277 -25.72 -0.73 55.79
C ILE A 277 -24.79 0.09 54.87
N GLY A 278 -25.01 1.40 54.82
CA GLY A 278 -24.15 2.34 54.11
C GLY A 278 -22.75 2.38 54.71
N VAL A 279 -21.73 2.18 53.85
CA VAL A 279 -20.34 2.47 54.19
C VAL A 279 -19.75 3.36 53.10
N ILE A 280 -19.55 4.61 53.48
CA ILE A 280 -18.72 5.61 52.81
C ILE A 280 -17.29 5.04 52.77
N ASN A 281 -16.74 4.83 51.57
CA ASN A 281 -15.29 4.67 51.42
C ASN A 281 -14.73 5.75 50.50
N ALA A 282 -13.88 6.56 51.11
CA ALA A 282 -13.18 7.73 50.59
C ALA A 282 -12.20 7.41 49.44
N PRO A 283 -11.79 8.41 48.64
CA PRO A 283 -10.86 8.23 47.55
C PRO A 283 -9.42 8.05 48.08
N ILE A 284 -8.81 6.89 47.82
CA ILE A 284 -7.40 6.67 48.10
C ILE A 284 -6.58 7.39 47.02
N GLN A 285 -6.09 8.59 47.35
CA GLN A 285 -4.97 9.21 46.66
C GLN A 285 -3.73 8.29 46.76
N LYS A 286 -3.24 7.79 45.63
CA LYS A 286 -1.86 7.29 45.53
C LYS A 286 -1.05 8.28 44.68
N TYR A 287 -0.29 9.12 45.37
CA TYR A 287 0.90 9.76 44.84
C TYR A 287 1.98 8.71 44.57
N GLY A 288 2.73 8.84 43.47
CA GLY A 288 3.96 8.08 43.26
C GLY A 288 4.36 7.90 41.81
N ASN A 289 5.01 8.92 41.24
CA ASN A 289 5.65 8.93 39.93
C ASN A 289 6.65 7.77 39.73
N ALA A 290 6.61 7.15 38.56
CA ALA A 290 7.81 6.66 37.87
C ALA A 290 7.61 6.83 36.36
N GLN A 291 8.27 7.85 35.81
CA GLN A 291 8.42 8.06 34.39
C GLN A 291 9.12 6.83 33.77
N TYR A 292 8.50 6.23 32.75
CA TYR A 292 9.18 5.31 31.85
C TYR A 292 8.93 5.78 30.43
N VAL A 293 9.97 6.35 29.83
CA VAL A 293 10.14 6.47 28.38
C VAL A 293 11.40 5.66 28.00
N PRO A 294 11.53 5.21 26.74
CA PRO A 294 11.69 3.79 26.45
C PRO A 294 13.07 3.52 25.85
N ASN A 295 13.50 2.26 25.79
CA ASN A 295 14.43 1.90 24.73
C ASN A 295 14.41 0.44 24.30
N ASN A 296 14.56 0.29 22.99
CA ASN A 296 14.61 -0.92 22.19
C ASN A 296 15.68 -1.93 22.62
N ARG A 297 15.41 -3.19 22.29
CA ARG A 297 16.28 -4.17 21.58
C ARG A 297 16.13 -5.56 22.21
N PHE A 298 15.26 -6.38 21.61
CA PHE A 298 15.35 -7.84 21.73
C PHE A 298 16.58 -8.33 20.96
N GLY A 299 17.77 -8.09 21.52
CA GLY A 299 18.97 -8.81 21.17
C GLY A 299 18.91 -10.19 21.82
N ASN A 300 19.25 -11.21 21.02
CA ASN A 300 19.52 -12.60 21.39
C ASN A 300 19.66 -12.85 22.91
N ARG A 301 18.59 -13.34 23.54
CA ARG A 301 18.71 -13.93 24.87
C ARG A 301 19.53 -15.20 24.71
N ASN A 302 20.72 -15.23 25.30
CA ASN A 302 21.54 -16.43 25.39
C ASN A 302 20.67 -17.54 26.02
N PRO A 303 20.37 -18.64 25.31
CA PRO A 303 19.55 -19.73 25.85
C PRO A 303 20.29 -20.53 26.93
N MET A 304 21.59 -20.25 27.15
CA MET A 304 22.36 -20.91 28.18
C MET A 304 21.98 -20.44 29.60
N PRO A 305 21.91 -21.37 30.57
CA PRO A 305 21.65 -21.02 31.95
C PRO A 305 22.75 -20.09 32.49
N HIS A 306 22.34 -19.01 33.16
CA HIS A 306 23.27 -18.14 33.87
C HIS A 306 23.98 -18.92 34.99
N ILE A 307 25.26 -19.19 34.78
CA ILE A 307 26.18 -19.81 35.74
C ILE A 307 27.28 -18.75 36.01
N PRO A 308 27.91 -18.71 37.19
CA PRO A 308 29.02 -17.80 37.48
C PRO A 308 30.11 -17.78 36.40
N ALA A 309 30.32 -18.89 35.69
CA ALA A 309 31.31 -19.00 34.62
C ALA A 309 30.89 -18.37 33.27
N ASN A 310 29.61 -18.05 33.07
CA ASN A 310 29.05 -17.58 31.80
C ASN A 310 28.23 -16.27 31.97
N THR A 311 28.56 -15.48 32.99
CA THR A 311 27.96 -14.16 33.21
C THR A 311 28.98 -13.08 32.89
N THR A 312 28.53 -12.01 32.25
CA THR A 312 29.32 -10.78 32.06
C THR A 312 29.28 -9.87 33.29
N MET A 313 28.49 -10.20 34.31
CA MET A 313 28.41 -9.45 35.57
C MET A 313 29.64 -9.71 36.45
N ALA A 314 30.12 -8.67 37.13
CA ALA A 314 31.13 -8.82 38.17
C ALA A 314 30.63 -9.72 39.31
N LYS A 315 31.54 -10.48 39.95
CA LYS A 315 31.19 -11.50 40.95
C LYS A 315 30.30 -10.98 42.08
N SER A 316 30.59 -9.79 42.62
CA SER A 316 29.80 -9.17 43.69
C SER A 316 28.36 -8.86 43.27
N ILE A 317 28.17 -8.37 42.05
CA ILE A 317 26.85 -8.06 41.48
C ILE A 317 26.06 -9.35 41.22
N PHE A 318 26.76 -10.38 40.72
CA PHE A 318 26.15 -11.69 40.50
C PHE A 318 25.69 -12.34 41.82
N ASP A 319 26.51 -12.27 42.87
CA ASP A 319 26.15 -12.84 44.18
C ASP A 319 24.93 -12.13 44.79
N GLU A 320 24.83 -10.81 44.66
CA GLU A 320 23.66 -10.04 45.10
C GLU A 320 22.40 -10.35 44.26
N TYR A 321 22.57 -10.49 42.93
CA TYR A 321 21.51 -10.93 42.04
C TYR A 321 20.97 -12.32 42.44
N VAL A 322 21.85 -13.27 42.71
CA VAL A 322 21.47 -14.62 43.16
C VAL A 322 20.78 -14.57 44.52
N LYS A 323 21.27 -13.74 45.45
CA LYS A 323 20.67 -13.54 46.78
C LYS A 323 19.22 -13.05 46.70
N ASN A 324 18.92 -12.17 45.75
CA ASN A 324 17.59 -11.58 45.54
C ASN A 324 16.68 -12.42 44.63
N CYS A 325 17.22 -13.41 43.90
CA CYS A 325 16.41 -14.29 43.08
C CYS A 325 15.51 -15.22 43.90
N TYR A 326 14.26 -15.35 43.46
CA TYR A 326 13.27 -16.26 44.03
C TYR A 326 13.01 -17.41 43.04
N TYR A 327 13.30 -18.65 43.46
CA TYR A 327 12.99 -19.80 42.61
C TYR A 327 11.59 -20.35 42.92
N TYR A 328 10.65 -20.13 42.01
CA TYR A 328 9.26 -20.57 42.13
C TYR A 328 9.09 -22.08 42.35
N GLY A 329 10.03 -22.92 41.89
CA GLY A 329 9.90 -24.38 42.01
C GLY A 329 10.22 -24.94 43.40
N CYS A 330 10.97 -24.22 44.24
CA CYS A 330 11.25 -24.65 45.61
C CYS A 330 10.83 -23.64 46.69
N GLY A 331 10.37 -22.45 46.30
CA GLY A 331 9.90 -21.40 47.20
C GLY A 331 10.98 -20.73 48.05
N LYS A 332 12.27 -21.00 47.80
CA LYS A 332 13.39 -20.39 48.54
C LYS A 332 14.07 -19.29 47.73
N ARG A 333 14.48 -18.22 48.41
CA ARG A 333 15.36 -17.17 47.86
C ARG A 333 16.82 -17.62 47.89
N GLY A 334 17.68 -16.93 47.14
CA GLY A 334 19.13 -17.07 47.25
C GLY A 334 19.79 -18.11 46.33
N HIS A 335 19.10 -18.60 45.31
CA HIS A 335 19.69 -19.47 44.30
C HIS A 335 18.90 -19.41 42.98
N LEU A 336 19.57 -19.68 41.86
CA LEU A 336 18.95 -19.80 40.54
C LEU A 336 18.34 -21.19 40.34
N ARG A 337 17.39 -21.31 39.41
CA ARG A 337 16.73 -22.58 39.03
C ARG A 337 17.72 -23.72 38.76
N THR A 338 18.86 -23.40 38.16
CA THR A 338 19.94 -24.35 37.79
C THR A 338 20.80 -24.78 38.97
N MET A 339 20.79 -24.03 40.07
CA MET A 339 21.54 -24.33 41.30
C MET A 339 20.66 -24.89 42.42
N CYS A 340 19.37 -25.09 42.17
CA CYS A 340 18.46 -25.64 43.16
C CYS A 340 18.77 -27.12 43.45
N THR A 341 19.14 -27.44 44.69
CA THR A 341 19.41 -28.80 45.14
C THR A 341 18.18 -29.71 45.04
N ASN A 342 16.99 -29.17 45.26
CA ASN A 342 15.72 -29.89 45.14
C ASN A 342 15.32 -30.19 43.68
N ASN A 343 15.96 -29.56 42.69
CA ASN A 343 15.63 -29.72 41.28
C ASN A 343 16.49 -30.78 40.56
N LYS A 344 17.46 -31.40 41.27
CA LYS A 344 18.37 -32.40 40.69
C LYS A 344 17.67 -33.67 40.19
N GLN A 345 16.45 -33.97 40.65
CA GLN A 345 15.67 -35.10 40.13
C GLN A 345 15.02 -34.83 38.77
N LYS A 346 14.71 -33.58 38.41
CA LYS A 346 14.01 -33.26 37.14
C LYS A 346 14.96 -33.04 35.95
N PHE A 347 16.23 -32.73 36.19
CA PHE A 347 17.21 -32.51 35.12
C PHE A 347 17.85 -33.79 34.55
N LYS A 348 17.72 -34.95 35.22
CA LYS A 348 18.17 -36.22 34.62
C LYS A 348 17.34 -36.64 33.40
N ASN A 349 16.08 -36.20 33.30
CA ASN A 349 15.17 -36.61 32.23
C ASN A 349 15.22 -35.73 30.96
N TYR A 350 16.03 -34.67 30.94
CA TYR A 350 16.16 -33.76 29.78
C TYR A 350 17.52 -33.85 29.07
N ARG A 351 18.38 -34.81 29.44
CA ARG A 351 19.73 -35.00 28.87
C ARG A 351 19.86 -36.15 27.87
N ASN A 352 18.78 -36.55 27.21
CA ASN A 352 18.83 -37.48 26.06
C ASN A 352 18.57 -36.75 24.74
N PHE A 353 19.45 -35.84 24.35
CA PHE A 353 19.68 -35.49 22.95
C PHE A 353 21.17 -35.20 22.76
N ASN A 354 21.85 -36.19 22.17
CA ASN A 354 23.22 -36.26 21.63
C ASN A 354 24.18 -35.09 21.94
N ALA A 355 25.09 -35.34 22.88
CA ALA A 355 26.47 -34.86 22.78
C ALA A 355 27.36 -36.10 22.60
N VAL A 356 27.91 -36.26 21.40
CA VAL A 356 29.05 -37.14 21.16
C VAL A 356 30.27 -36.35 21.59
N GLU A 357 30.84 -36.68 22.74
CA GLU A 357 32.27 -36.48 22.99
C GLU A 357 32.83 -37.71 23.71
N ASN A 358 33.72 -38.37 22.97
CA ASN A 358 34.73 -39.37 23.27
C ASN A 358 35.09 -39.62 24.75
N GLU A 359 35.19 -40.90 25.10
CA GLU A 359 36.11 -41.35 26.15
C GLU A 359 37.10 -42.37 25.57
N ASP A 360 38.36 -41.92 25.51
CA ASP A 360 39.55 -42.75 25.42
C ASP A 360 39.56 -43.77 26.57
N SER A 361 39.70 -45.05 26.23
CA SER A 361 40.12 -46.09 27.16
C SER A 361 41.39 -46.75 26.62
N LYS A 362 42.52 -46.36 27.20
CA LYS A 362 43.75 -47.15 27.20
C LYS A 362 43.57 -48.29 28.20
N GLU A 363 43.63 -49.53 27.73
CA GLU A 363 44.16 -50.63 28.54
C GLU A 363 44.91 -51.62 27.64
N SER A 364 46.11 -51.94 28.09
CA SER A 364 47.15 -52.77 27.48
C SER A 364 46.89 -54.26 27.65
N ASN A 365 47.30 -55.07 26.66
CA ASN A 365 48.02 -56.36 26.77
C ASN A 365 48.25 -56.88 25.33
N GLU A 366 49.47 -56.80 24.78
CA GLU A 366 50.56 -57.81 24.80
C GLU A 366 50.36 -59.05 23.91
N ASN A 367 51.34 -59.24 23.01
CA ASN A 367 51.78 -60.45 22.27
C ASN A 367 50.93 -60.90 21.04
N ASP A 368 51.50 -60.96 19.84
CA ASP A 368 52.45 -61.99 19.35
C ASP A 368 52.53 -62.01 17.80
N THR A 369 53.74 -62.23 17.26
CA THR A 369 54.14 -62.68 15.89
C THR A 369 53.40 -62.16 14.64
N GLY A 370 54.00 -61.51 13.65
CA GLY A 370 55.20 -61.91 12.91
C GLY A 370 54.90 -62.94 11.81
N LYS A 371 54.60 -62.51 10.56
CA LYS A 371 55.11 -63.14 9.31
C LYS A 371 54.53 -62.54 8.02
N ASP A 372 55.45 -62.09 7.19
CA ASP A 372 55.56 -62.21 5.73
C ASP A 372 54.49 -62.99 4.97
N MET A 373 54.01 -62.40 3.87
CA MET A 373 54.09 -62.90 2.49
C MET A 373 53.33 -61.89 1.59
N ALA A 374 54.06 -61.13 0.78
CA ALA A 374 54.31 -61.38 -0.65
C ALA A 374 53.17 -60.84 -1.54
#